data_AF-A0A553APM8-F1
#
_entry.id   AF-A0A553APM8-F1
#
_cell.length_a   1.000
_cell.length_b   1.000
_cell.length_c   1.000
_cell.angle_alpha   90.00
_cell.angle_beta   90.00
_cell.angle_gamma   90.00
#
_symmetry.space_group_name_H-M   'P 1'
#
loop_
_entity.id
_entity.type
_entity.pdbx_description
1 polymer ?
#
loop_
_entity_poly.entity_id
_entity_poly.type
_entity_poly.pdbx_seq_one_letter_code
_entity_poly.pdbx_strand_id
1 'polypeptide(L)'
;MFRALMITTVCLAAAGCSDDAADYPRLLPTQQILAEPSLPDHAGPITDNADPLRQAVQARGAATQARAGTIADPADGRDLAARAADLRRRADALRSESTAPADACQTGAATPECSEPAR
;
A
#
# COMPACT_ATOMS: atom_id res chain seq x y z
N MET A 1 -38.47 -49.85 10.92
CA MET A 1 -38.07 -48.77 10.01
C MET A 1 -37.03 -47.81 10.62
N PHE A 2 -37.13 -47.41 11.89
CA PHE A 2 -36.12 -46.58 12.58
C PHE A 2 -34.69 -47.15 12.66
N ARG A 3 -34.52 -48.48 12.72
CA ARG A 3 -33.18 -49.11 12.74
C ARG A 3 -32.42 -48.99 11.42
N ALA A 4 -33.12 -48.97 10.29
CA ALA A 4 -32.47 -48.77 8.99
C ALA A 4 -31.98 -47.34 8.83
N LEU A 5 -32.77 -46.36 9.30
CA LEU A 5 -32.42 -44.94 9.30
C LEU A 5 -31.16 -44.66 10.13
N MET A 6 -31.03 -45.27 11.32
CA MET A 6 -29.86 -45.10 12.19
C MET A 6 -28.56 -45.66 11.60
N ILE A 7 -28.63 -46.74 10.82
CA ILE A 7 -27.44 -47.32 10.17
C ILE A 7 -26.98 -46.42 9.02
N THR A 8 -27.90 -45.77 8.30
CA THR A 8 -27.55 -44.85 7.21
C THR A 8 -26.84 -43.59 7.72
N THR A 9 -27.24 -43.06 8.89
CA THR A 9 -26.63 -41.85 9.48
C THR A 9 -25.20 -42.09 9.98
N VAL A 10 -24.92 -43.27 10.53
CA VAL A 10 -23.57 -43.62 11.02
C VAL A 10 -22.58 -43.79 9.85
N CYS A 11 -23.02 -44.36 8.73
CA CYS A 11 -22.18 -44.47 7.53
C CYS A 11 -21.86 -43.11 6.89
N LEU A 12 -22.79 -42.15 6.92
CA LEU A 12 -22.54 -40.79 6.42
C LEU A 12 -21.56 -40.00 7.30
N ALA A 13 -21.59 -40.19 8.62
CA ALA A 13 -20.69 -39.50 9.55
C ALA A 13 -19.23 -39.99 9.43
N ALA A 14 -19.01 -41.26 9.08
CA ALA A 14 -17.68 -41.82 8.88
C ALA A 14 -17.01 -41.39 7.56
N ALA A 15 -17.79 -40.96 6.56
CA ALA A 15 -17.26 -40.43 5.30
C ALA A 15 -16.71 -38.99 5.43
N GLY A 16 -16.99 -38.29 6.53
CA GLY A 16 -16.48 -36.94 6.80
C GLY A 16 -15.13 -36.89 7.54
N CYS A 17 -14.59 -38.03 7.96
CA CYS A 17 -13.21 -38.15 8.46
C CYS A 17 -12.25 -38.64 7.35
N SER A 18 -12.59 -38.41 6.08
CA SER A 18 -11.65 -38.58 4.98
C SER A 18 -10.68 -37.40 4.97
N ASP A 19 -9.58 -37.56 5.70
CA ASP A 19 -8.27 -36.97 5.43
C ASP A 19 -8.28 -35.68 4.58
N ASP A 20 -8.58 -34.54 5.22
CA ASP A 20 -8.47 -33.17 4.67
C ASP A 20 -7.00 -32.76 4.37
N ALA A 21 -6.10 -33.73 4.17
CA ALA A 21 -4.82 -33.50 3.53
C ALA A 21 -4.96 -33.07 2.05
N ALA A 22 -6.18 -33.13 1.50
CA ALA A 22 -6.50 -32.68 0.14
C ALA A 22 -6.69 -31.15 0.01
N ASP A 23 -6.98 -30.44 1.10
CA ASP A 23 -7.26 -28.99 1.08
C ASP A 23 -6.00 -28.11 1.21
N TYR A 24 -4.86 -28.71 1.56
CA TYR A 24 -3.59 -28.00 1.54
C TYR A 24 -2.84 -28.27 0.23
N PRO A 25 -2.42 -27.23 -0.50
CA PRO A 25 -1.59 -27.42 -1.67
C PRO A 25 -0.30 -28.14 -1.26
N ARG A 26 0.14 -29.10 -2.08
CA ARG A 26 1.41 -29.79 -1.84
C ARG A 26 2.51 -28.76 -1.63
N LEU A 27 3.20 -28.84 -0.50
CA LEU A 27 4.36 -27.99 -0.22
C LEU A 27 5.39 -28.20 -1.34
N LEU A 28 5.92 -27.10 -1.86
CA LEU A 28 7.05 -27.14 -2.76
C LEU A 28 8.22 -27.85 -2.08
N PRO A 29 9.00 -28.67 -2.80
CA PRO A 29 10.21 -29.27 -2.25
C PRO A 29 11.12 -28.18 -1.67
N THR A 30 11.67 -28.40 -0.48
CA THR A 30 12.54 -27.43 0.20
C THR A 30 13.71 -26.99 -0.68
N GLN A 31 14.23 -27.90 -1.52
CA GLN A 31 15.30 -27.58 -2.47
C GLN A 31 14.89 -26.58 -3.54
N GLN A 32 13.61 -26.51 -3.90
CA GLN A 32 13.10 -25.53 -4.86
C GLN A 32 12.82 -24.18 -4.20
N ILE A 33 12.40 -24.18 -2.93
CA ILE A 33 12.20 -22.95 -2.14
C ILE A 33 13.52 -22.26 -1.83
N LEU A 34 14.58 -23.04 -1.57
CA LEU A 34 15.91 -22.55 -1.23
C LEU A 34 16.86 -22.47 -2.45
N ALA A 35 16.36 -22.72 -3.66
CA ALA A 35 17.17 -22.56 -4.85
C ALA A 35 17.50 -21.07 -5.05
N GLU A 36 18.78 -20.78 -5.32
CA GLU A 36 19.20 -19.43 -5.68
C GLU A 36 18.45 -19.00 -6.96
N PRO A 37 17.71 -17.88 -6.94
CA PRO A 37 17.00 -17.41 -8.12
C PRO A 37 18.00 -17.03 -9.22
N SER A 38 17.64 -17.32 -10.48
CA SER A 38 18.40 -16.81 -11.61
C SER A 38 18.34 -15.29 -11.64
N LEU A 39 19.50 -14.64 -11.70
CA LEU A 39 19.56 -13.20 -11.91
C LEU A 39 19.05 -12.84 -13.31
N PRO A 40 18.36 -11.70 -13.46
CA PRO A 40 17.92 -11.27 -14.78
C PRO A 40 19.12 -10.84 -15.64
N ASP A 41 19.01 -10.96 -16.97
CA ASP A 41 20.10 -10.68 -17.93
C ASP A 41 20.69 -9.27 -17.80
N HIS A 42 19.91 -8.31 -17.30
CA HIS A 42 20.33 -6.93 -17.09
C HIS A 42 21.06 -6.69 -15.75
N ALA A 43 21.11 -7.67 -14.85
CA ALA A 43 21.77 -7.53 -13.56
C ALA A 43 23.29 -7.36 -13.68
N GLY A 44 23.87 -7.71 -14.83
CA GLY A 44 25.32 -7.69 -15.03
C GLY A 44 26.04 -8.71 -14.14
N PRO A 45 27.37 -8.83 -14.27
CA PRO A 45 28.14 -9.68 -13.38
C PRO A 45 28.06 -9.17 -11.94
N ILE A 46 27.75 -10.05 -10.99
CA ILE A 46 27.93 -9.76 -9.56
C ILE A 46 29.43 -9.57 -9.33
N THR A 47 29.82 -8.35 -8.97
CA THR A 47 31.18 -8.06 -8.52
C THR A 47 31.17 -8.03 -6.99
N ASP A 48 32.09 -8.76 -6.35
CA ASP A 48 32.26 -8.71 -4.89
C ASP A 48 32.66 -7.31 -4.37
N ASN A 49 33.02 -6.40 -5.27
CA ASN A 49 33.32 -5.02 -4.98
C ASN A 49 32.16 -4.09 -5.37
N ALA A 50 31.49 -3.51 -4.36
CA ALA A 50 30.41 -2.54 -4.56
C ALA A 50 30.90 -1.10 -4.82
N ASP A 51 32.20 -0.81 -4.73
CA ASP A 51 32.75 0.54 -4.86
C ASP A 51 32.46 1.20 -6.22
N PRO A 52 32.61 0.51 -7.38
CA PRO A 52 32.29 1.09 -8.67
C PRO A 52 30.81 1.49 -8.79
N LEU A 53 29.91 0.66 -8.26
CA LEU A 53 28.48 0.96 -8.22
C LEU A 53 28.20 2.18 -7.34
N ARG A 54 28.82 2.25 -6.16
CA ARG A 54 28.66 3.40 -5.24
C ARG A 54 29.14 4.69 -5.89
N GLN A 55 30.28 4.67 -6.57
CA GLN A 55 30.81 5.82 -7.31
C GLN A 55 29.86 6.24 -8.44
N ALA A 56 29.33 5.28 -9.21
CA ALA A 56 28.39 5.56 -10.30
C ALA A 56 27.09 6.22 -9.78
N VAL A 57 26.55 5.72 -8.67
CA VAL A 57 25.34 6.29 -8.04
C VAL A 57 25.63 7.71 -7.50
N GLN A 58 26.76 7.91 -6.83
CA GLN A 58 27.16 9.24 -6.34
C GLN A 58 27.34 10.24 -7.48
N ALA A 59 28.04 9.85 -8.55
CA ALA A 59 28.24 10.69 -9.73
C ALA A 59 26.90 11.06 -10.39
N ARG A 60 25.98 10.10 -10.50
CA ARG A 60 24.62 10.34 -11.03
C ARG A 60 23.81 11.28 -10.12
N GLY A 61 23.93 11.11 -8.80
CA GLY A 61 23.30 12.00 -7.83
C GLY A 61 23.81 13.44 -7.96
N ALA A 62 25.13 13.62 -8.01
CA ALA A 62 25.76 14.93 -8.22
C ALA A 62 25.33 15.58 -9.54
N ALA A 63 25.30 14.81 -10.64
CA ALA A 63 24.84 15.31 -11.93
C ALA A 63 23.36 15.73 -11.90
N THR A 64 22.52 14.98 -11.18
CA THR A 64 21.09 15.29 -11.02
C THR A 64 20.89 16.56 -10.19
N GLN A 65 21.63 16.70 -9.10
CA GLN A 65 21.59 17.89 -8.24
C GLN A 65 22.09 19.14 -8.98
N ALA A 66 23.17 19.01 -9.75
CA ALA A 66 23.67 20.09 -10.59
C ALA A 66 22.60 20.55 -11.61
N ARG A 67 21.91 19.61 -12.26
CA ARG A 67 20.80 19.93 -13.16
C ARG A 67 19.63 20.58 -12.43
N ALA A 68 19.24 20.08 -11.26
CA ALA A 68 18.18 20.67 -10.45
C ALA A 68 18.48 22.13 -10.10
N GLY A 69 19.73 22.47 -9.78
CA GLY A 69 20.15 23.86 -9.54
C GLY A 69 20.07 24.80 -10.75
N THR A 70 19.95 24.26 -11.97
CA THR A 70 19.75 25.05 -13.19
C THR A 70 18.27 25.26 -13.56
N ILE A 71 17.37 24.53 -12.92
CA ILE A 71 15.94 24.69 -13.12
C ILE A 71 15.53 25.96 -12.37
N ALA A 72 15.05 26.97 -13.09
CA ALA A 72 14.48 28.15 -12.48
C ALA A 72 13.33 27.74 -11.55
N ASP A 73 13.21 28.41 -10.40
CA ASP A 73 12.09 28.18 -9.49
C ASP A 73 10.78 28.34 -10.30
N PRO A 74 9.99 27.27 -10.45
CA PRO A 74 8.80 27.32 -11.30
C PRO A 74 7.72 28.24 -10.72
N ALA A 75 7.89 28.74 -9.49
CA ALA A 75 6.90 29.57 -8.83
C ALA A 75 7.50 30.89 -8.30
N ASP A 76 7.00 32.03 -8.81
CA ASP A 76 7.26 33.33 -8.18
C ASP A 76 6.62 33.34 -6.78
N GLY A 77 7.44 33.54 -5.74
CA GLY A 77 6.98 33.58 -4.35
C GLY A 77 5.85 34.59 -4.09
N ARG A 78 5.75 35.67 -4.88
CA ARG A 78 4.63 36.63 -4.80
C ARG A 78 3.33 36.04 -5.34
N ASP A 79 3.39 35.29 -6.43
CA ASP A 79 2.22 34.60 -7.00
C ASP A 79 1.73 33.51 -6.03
N LEU A 80 2.65 32.73 -5.45
CA LEU A 80 2.31 31.77 -4.39
C LEU A 80 1.66 32.43 -3.18
N ALA A 81 2.20 33.56 -2.71
CA ALA A 81 1.63 34.30 -1.59
C ALA A 81 0.21 34.81 -1.89
N ALA A 82 -0.03 35.32 -3.11
CA ALA A 82 -1.34 35.79 -3.55
C ALA A 82 -2.35 34.64 -3.60
N ARG A 83 -1.98 33.48 -4.15
CA ARG A 83 -2.82 32.28 -4.19
C ARG A 83 -3.13 31.77 -2.79
N ALA A 84 -2.14 31.74 -1.90
CA ALA A 84 -2.32 31.33 -0.51
C ALA A 84 -3.27 32.28 0.24
N ALA A 85 -3.19 33.59 -0.01
CA ALA A 85 -4.13 34.56 0.56
C ALA A 85 -5.56 34.34 0.05
N ASP A 86 -5.73 34.08 -1.25
CA ASP A 86 -7.03 33.77 -1.84
C ASP A 86 -7.65 32.49 -1.25
N LEU A 87 -6.86 31.43 -1.12
CA LEU A 87 -7.30 30.17 -0.51
C LEU A 87 -7.78 30.37 0.93
N ARG A 88 -7.05 31.16 1.74
CA ARG A 88 -7.46 31.47 3.13
C ARG A 88 -8.78 32.23 3.17
N ARG A 89 -8.95 33.27 2.33
CA ARG A 89 -10.22 34.00 2.25
C ARG A 89 -11.40 33.09 1.91
N ARG A 90 -11.23 32.19 0.94
CA ARG A 90 -12.27 31.22 0.55
C ARG A 90 -12.59 30.26 1.70
N ALA A 91 -11.57 29.75 2.39
CA ALA A 91 -11.76 28.87 3.54
C ALA A 91 -12.52 29.58 4.67
N ASP A 92 -12.24 30.85 4.92
CA ASP A 92 -12.94 31.65 5.93
C ASP A 92 -14.39 31.92 5.53
N ALA A 93 -14.67 32.20 4.25
CA ALA A 93 -16.02 32.33 3.73
C ALA A 93 -16.82 31.04 3.91
N LEU A 94 -16.25 29.89 3.51
CA LEU A 94 -16.86 28.57 3.71
C LEU A 94 -17.12 28.28 5.20
N ARG A 95 -16.20 28.68 6.09
CA ARG A 95 -16.37 28.51 7.54
C ARG A 95 -17.53 29.34 8.07
N SER A 96 -17.72 30.55 7.56
CA SER A 96 -18.85 31.41 7.96
C SER A 96 -20.19 30.95 7.38
N GLU A 97 -20.18 30.33 6.20
CA GLU A 97 -21.37 29.77 5.55
C GLU A 97 -21.79 28.44 6.20
N SER A 98 -20.84 27.71 6.77
CA SER A 98 -21.09 26.49 7.54
C SER A 98 -21.80 26.81 8.85
N THR A 99 -23.13 26.75 8.83
CA THR A 99 -24.02 26.78 10.01
C THR A 99 -24.23 25.39 10.62
N ALA A 100 -23.55 24.36 10.13
CA ALA A 100 -23.59 23.04 10.75
C ALA A 100 -23.07 23.14 12.19
N PRO A 101 -23.85 22.73 13.20
CA PRO A 101 -23.35 22.71 14.57
C PRO A 101 -22.08 21.84 14.61
N ALA A 102 -21.06 22.27 15.34
CA ALA A 102 -19.83 21.51 15.54
C ALA A 102 -20.10 20.09 16.10
N ASP A 103 -21.30 19.88 16.62
CA ASP A 103 -21.82 18.65 17.20
C ASP A 103 -22.42 17.70 16.13
N ALA A 104 -22.58 18.14 14.87
CA ALA A 104 -23.18 17.35 13.79
C ALA A 104 -22.29 16.20 13.29
N CYS A 105 -20.98 16.28 13.52
CA CYS A 105 -20.05 15.16 13.31
C CYS A 105 -19.49 14.76 14.67
N GLN A 106 -20.31 14.08 15.46
CA GLN A 106 -19.85 13.47 16.69
C GLN A 106 -18.82 12.38 16.34
N THR A 107 -17.60 12.51 16.86
CA THR A 107 -16.51 11.56 16.64
C THR A 107 -16.99 10.15 17.00
N GLY A 108 -17.21 9.30 15.99
CA GLY A 108 -17.73 7.93 16.16
C GLY A 108 -19.13 7.65 15.59
N ALA A 109 -19.81 8.63 14.99
CA ALA A 109 -21.06 8.37 14.26
C ALA A 109 -20.79 7.65 12.93
N ALA A 110 -21.41 6.48 12.74
CA ALA A 110 -21.24 5.61 11.57
C ALA A 110 -22.04 6.06 10.32
N THR A 111 -22.28 7.37 10.15
CA THR A 111 -22.90 7.91 8.93
C THR A 111 -21.84 8.43 7.97
N PRO A 112 -21.91 8.09 6.67
CA PRO A 112 -20.83 8.23 5.70
C PRO A 112 -20.51 9.66 5.22
N GLU A 113 -21.06 10.70 5.84
CA GLU A 113 -20.98 12.09 5.34
C GLU A 113 -20.08 13.03 6.16
N CYS A 114 -19.22 12.51 7.03
CA CYS A 114 -18.16 13.29 7.65
C CYS A 114 -16.82 12.90 7.01
N SER A 115 -16.40 13.61 5.96
CA SER A 115 -15.06 13.41 5.38
C SER A 115 -13.99 13.83 6.37
N GLU A 116 -13.10 12.88 6.70
CA GLU A 116 -12.04 12.97 7.70
C GLU A 116 -11.06 14.14 7.42
N PRO A 117 -10.74 15.01 8.40
CA PRO A 117 -9.75 16.05 8.20
C PRO A 117 -8.35 15.45 8.27
N ALA A 118 -7.66 15.44 7.12
CA ALA A 118 -6.31 14.91 6.97
C ALA A 118 -5.28 15.74 7.77
N ARG A 119 -4.41 15.03 8.49
CA ARG A 119 -3.31 15.52 9.34
C ARG A 119 -2.25 16.32 8.60
#